data_AF-A0A944SWG2-F1
#
_entry.id   AF-A0A944SWG2-F1
#
_cell.length_a   1.000
_cell.length_b   1.000
_cell.length_c   1.000
_cell.angle_alpha   90.00
_cell.angle_beta   90.00
_cell.angle_gamma   90.00
#
_symmetry.space_group_name_H-M   'P 1'
#
loop_
_entity.id
_entity.type
_entity.pdbx_description
1 polymer ?
#
loop_
_entity_poly.entity_id
_entity_poly.type
_entity_poly.pdbx_seq_one_letter_code
_entity_poly.pdbx_strand_id
1 'polypeptide(L)'
;MMLGANTFQQAKALIDLGVRADNTYPEGHAYLVKTHDRARSTRTAIFKRFVHIWQQNHNVHAHFIDDSHKKNDTSIKHKKDILFYQTGLKHVPDISTNRYLPGAIADHLTSGAGVGIGHDGQMKAFRWLESGLTGSYGAVIEPCNFTEKFPNPQILIPSYTAGDSLIEAYWKSVQQPGEGLFIGEPLARPWSKTILTFQGRTLIISTIELDTNQNYLIEERTSPDEKWRETPNNVTAKIKKNHLEIHIPNAKAKLYRISKKPFYFGIMRLPE
;
A
#
# COMPACT_ATOMS: atom_id res chain seq x y z
N MET A 1 0.45 3.50 -11.86
CA MET A 1 -0.89 3.02 -11.45
C MET A 1 -1.93 3.93 -12.07
N MET A 2 -3.06 3.39 -12.52
CA MET A 2 -4.16 4.21 -13.02
C MET A 2 -5.21 4.42 -11.94
N LEU A 3 -5.63 5.66 -11.73
CA LEU A 3 -6.81 5.99 -10.93
C LEU A 3 -8.07 5.66 -11.74
N GLY A 4 -8.63 4.48 -11.53
CA GLY A 4 -9.83 4.02 -12.24
C GLY A 4 -11.11 4.49 -11.56
N ALA A 5 -12.03 5.13 -12.30
CA ALA A 5 -13.37 5.52 -11.87
C ALA A 5 -14.28 5.81 -13.07
N ASN A 6 -15.61 5.69 -12.91
CA ASN A 6 -16.57 6.10 -13.96
C ASN A 6 -16.91 7.59 -13.90
N THR A 7 -16.66 8.25 -12.76
CA THR A 7 -16.97 9.67 -12.55
C THR A 7 -15.87 10.36 -11.74
N PHE A 8 -15.80 11.68 -11.83
CA PHE A 8 -14.91 12.49 -11.00
C PHE A 8 -15.14 12.25 -9.50
N GLN A 9 -16.40 12.14 -9.07
CA GLN A 9 -16.73 11.91 -7.66
C GLN A 9 -16.21 10.55 -7.17
N GLN A 10 -16.32 9.50 -7.98
CA GLN A 10 -15.75 8.19 -7.66
C GLN A 10 -14.22 8.22 -7.62
N ALA A 11 -13.58 8.93 -8.57
CA ALA A 11 -12.13 9.11 -8.55
C ALA A 11 -11.66 9.81 -7.27
N LYS A 12 -12.35 10.88 -6.87
CA LYS A 12 -12.09 11.58 -5.61
C LYS A 12 -12.32 10.67 -4.41
N ALA A 13 -13.40 9.88 -4.39
CA ALA A 13 -13.68 8.96 -3.30
C ALA A 13 -12.61 7.87 -3.15
N LEU A 14 -12.02 7.41 -4.26
CA LEU A 14 -10.87 6.49 -4.27
C LEU A 14 -9.62 7.15 -3.68
N ILE A 15 -9.35 8.42 -4.03
CA ILE A 15 -8.26 9.20 -3.43
C ILE A 15 -8.49 9.37 -1.92
N ASP A 16 -9.69 9.80 -1.53
CA ASP A 16 -10.07 9.99 -0.13
C ASP A 16 -9.99 8.66 0.66
N LEU A 17 -10.22 7.51 0.01
CA LEU A 17 -10.04 6.20 0.61
C LEU A 17 -8.56 5.88 0.87
N GLY A 18 -7.66 6.19 -0.07
CA GLY A 18 -6.21 6.05 0.13
C GLY A 18 -5.71 6.95 1.26
N VAL A 19 -6.10 8.24 1.25
CA VAL A 19 -5.76 9.20 2.32
C VAL A 19 -6.26 8.74 3.69
N ARG A 20 -7.46 8.16 3.78
CA ARG A 20 -8.00 7.61 5.04
C ARG A 20 -7.24 6.38 5.53
N ALA A 21 -6.49 5.69 4.67
CA ALA A 21 -5.70 4.54 5.05
C ALA A 21 -4.37 4.96 5.68
N ASP A 22 -3.79 6.08 5.25
CA ASP A 22 -2.45 6.51 5.63
C ASP A 22 -2.25 6.61 7.14
N ASN A 23 -1.15 6.02 7.62
CA ASN A 23 -0.73 6.03 9.03
C ASN A 23 -1.77 5.43 10.00
N THR A 24 -2.72 4.61 9.53
CA THR A 24 -3.72 3.98 10.40
C THR A 24 -3.24 2.68 11.05
N TYR A 25 -2.15 2.08 10.54
CA TYR A 25 -1.60 0.80 11.01
C TYR A 25 -2.68 -0.25 11.28
N PRO A 26 -3.55 -0.56 10.30
CA PRO A 26 -4.72 -1.38 10.55
C PRO A 26 -4.30 -2.81 10.89
N GLU A 27 -5.06 -3.43 11.80
CA GLU A 27 -5.03 -4.87 12.02
C GLU A 27 -6.16 -5.52 11.20
N GLY A 28 -5.87 -6.64 10.52
CA GLY A 28 -6.89 -7.31 9.71
C GLY A 28 -6.43 -8.61 9.07
N HIS A 29 -7.12 -9.00 8.00
CA HIS A 29 -7.01 -10.33 7.41
C HIS A 29 -6.53 -10.31 5.95
N ALA A 30 -5.66 -11.27 5.63
CA ALA A 30 -5.30 -11.61 4.26
C ALA A 30 -5.89 -12.98 3.90
N TYR A 31 -6.75 -13.03 2.89
CA TYR A 31 -7.36 -14.27 2.40
C TYR A 31 -6.72 -14.69 1.07
N LEU A 32 -6.05 -15.84 1.08
CA LEU A 32 -5.42 -16.44 -0.10
C LEU A 32 -6.18 -17.72 -0.45
N VAL A 33 -7.02 -17.62 -1.48
CA VAL A 33 -8.08 -18.61 -1.76
C VAL A 33 -7.72 -19.44 -2.98
N LYS A 34 -7.63 -20.76 -2.79
CA LYS A 34 -7.65 -21.74 -3.86
C LYS A 34 -9.09 -22.09 -4.19
N THR A 35 -9.44 -22.05 -5.47
CA THR A 35 -10.81 -22.21 -5.96
C THR A 35 -10.96 -23.53 -6.72
N HIS A 36 -12.16 -23.83 -7.19
CA HIS A 36 -12.41 -24.99 -8.05
C HIS A 36 -11.83 -24.81 -9.47
N ASP A 37 -11.54 -23.58 -9.90
CA ASP A 37 -10.87 -23.32 -11.18
C ASP A 37 -9.38 -23.68 -11.05
N ARG A 38 -9.05 -24.90 -11.51
CA ARG A 38 -7.69 -25.43 -11.46
C ARG A 38 -6.72 -24.61 -12.31
N ALA A 39 -7.16 -24.12 -13.46
CA ALA A 39 -6.30 -23.36 -14.36
C ALA A 39 -5.88 -22.00 -13.75
N ARG A 40 -6.72 -21.43 -12.87
CA ARG A 40 -6.46 -20.15 -12.20
C ARG A 40 -5.98 -20.28 -10.75
N SER A 41 -5.71 -21.50 -10.30
CA SER A 41 -5.22 -21.79 -8.95
C SER A 41 -3.72 -22.12 -8.92
N THR A 42 -2.95 -21.70 -9.93
CA THR A 42 -1.51 -21.97 -10.05
C THR A 42 -0.67 -21.38 -8.90
N ARG A 43 -1.14 -20.29 -8.29
CA ARG A 43 -0.48 -19.64 -7.13
C ARG A 43 -0.63 -20.39 -5.79
N THR A 44 -1.31 -21.54 -5.76
CA THR A 44 -1.59 -22.29 -4.51
C THR A 44 -0.35 -22.59 -3.68
N ALA A 45 0.74 -23.03 -4.30
CA ALA A 45 1.97 -23.38 -3.56
C ALA A 45 2.57 -22.15 -2.86
N ILE A 46 2.55 -21.00 -3.55
CA ILE A 46 2.98 -19.70 -3.01
C ILE A 46 2.09 -19.30 -1.82
N PHE A 47 0.77 -19.46 -1.96
CA PHE A 47 -0.19 -19.11 -0.90
C PHE A 47 0.03 -19.95 0.37
N LYS A 48 0.12 -21.28 0.23
CA LYS A 48 0.38 -22.19 1.37
C LYS A 48 1.68 -21.85 2.06
N ARG A 49 2.76 -21.68 1.27
CA ARG A 49 4.07 -21.34 1.82
C ARG A 49 4.06 -19.99 2.53
N PHE A 50 3.41 -18.98 1.97
CA PHE A 50 3.30 -17.65 2.58
C PHE A 50 2.60 -17.72 3.93
N VAL A 51 1.41 -18.33 4.00
CA VAL A 51 0.65 -18.43 5.26
C VAL A 51 1.44 -19.17 6.33
N HIS A 52 2.22 -20.18 5.97
CA HIS A 52 3.09 -20.88 6.91
C HIS A 52 4.21 -20.00 7.48
N ILE A 53 4.88 -19.17 6.65
CA ILE A 53 6.00 -18.33 7.10
C ILE A 53 5.56 -16.98 7.70
N TRP A 54 4.38 -16.48 7.33
CA TRP A 54 3.90 -15.15 7.71
C TRP A 54 3.32 -15.07 9.14
N GLN A 55 3.23 -16.19 9.85
CA GLN A 55 2.57 -16.29 11.17
C GLN A 55 3.13 -15.36 12.27
N GLN A 56 4.25 -14.68 12.02
CA GLN A 56 4.95 -13.82 12.99
C GLN A 56 4.73 -12.31 12.77
N ASN A 57 3.89 -11.87 11.82
CA ASN A 57 3.60 -10.44 11.63
C ASN A 57 2.27 -10.03 12.28
N HIS A 58 2.34 -9.16 13.27
CA HIS A 58 1.25 -8.90 14.22
C HIS A 58 0.02 -8.17 13.65
N ASN A 59 0.13 -7.47 12.51
CA ASN A 59 -0.97 -6.63 12.01
C ASN A 59 -1.81 -7.30 10.91
N VAL A 60 -1.32 -8.38 10.29
CA VAL A 60 -2.02 -9.01 9.15
C VAL A 60 -2.06 -10.52 9.34
N HIS A 61 -3.24 -11.03 9.67
CA HIS A 61 -3.50 -12.46 9.86
C HIS A 61 -3.76 -13.11 8.50
N ALA A 62 -2.83 -13.94 8.02
CA ALA A 62 -2.94 -14.59 6.72
C ALA A 62 -3.63 -15.95 6.81
N HIS A 63 -4.59 -16.17 5.91
CA HIS A 63 -5.45 -17.36 5.84
C HIS A 63 -5.33 -18.01 4.48
N PHE A 64 -5.00 -19.30 4.45
CA PHE A 64 -5.14 -20.12 3.25
C PHE A 64 -6.49 -20.83 3.28
N ILE A 65 -7.30 -20.65 2.24
CA ILE A 65 -8.60 -21.31 2.10
C ILE A 65 -8.55 -22.23 0.89
N ASP A 66 -8.77 -23.53 1.10
CA ASP A 66 -8.91 -24.51 0.02
C ASP A 66 -10.39 -24.85 -0.22
N ASP A 67 -11.03 -24.09 -1.11
CA ASP A 67 -12.41 -24.34 -1.53
C ASP A 67 -12.47 -25.11 -2.86
N SER A 68 -11.37 -25.76 -3.29
CA SER A 68 -11.32 -26.44 -4.60
C SER A 68 -12.33 -27.57 -4.78
N HIS A 69 -12.90 -28.08 -3.69
CA HIS A 69 -13.94 -29.10 -3.70
C HIS A 69 -15.36 -28.55 -3.88
N LYS A 70 -15.58 -27.26 -3.65
CA LYS A 70 -16.90 -26.62 -3.78
C LYS A 70 -17.07 -26.08 -5.20
N LYS A 71 -18.09 -26.50 -5.95
CA LYS A 71 -18.26 -26.03 -7.35
C LYS A 71 -18.82 -24.61 -7.45
N ASN A 72 -19.76 -24.25 -6.59
CA ASN A 72 -20.50 -22.97 -6.69
C ASN A 72 -20.23 -22.02 -5.52
N ASP A 73 -19.27 -22.34 -4.66
CA ASP A 73 -19.08 -21.66 -3.38
C ASP A 73 -17.59 -21.56 -2.98
N THR A 74 -16.78 -20.88 -3.79
CA THR A 74 -15.32 -20.80 -3.59
C THR A 74 -14.81 -19.39 -3.34
N SER A 75 -15.68 -18.53 -2.79
CA SER A 75 -15.38 -17.13 -2.52
C SER A 75 -15.65 -16.82 -1.05
N ILE A 76 -14.87 -15.90 -0.46
CA ILE A 76 -15.09 -15.51 0.94
C ILE A 76 -16.34 -14.64 1.03
N LYS A 77 -17.14 -14.87 2.07
CA LYS A 77 -18.39 -14.12 2.31
C LYS A 77 -18.47 -13.66 3.74
N HIS A 78 -19.10 -12.52 3.95
CA HIS A 78 -19.37 -11.95 5.27
C HIS A 78 -18.12 -11.83 6.15
N LYS A 79 -16.94 -11.73 5.53
CA LYS A 79 -15.68 -11.48 6.22
C LYS A 79 -15.54 -9.99 6.49
N LYS A 80 -14.95 -9.67 7.63
CA LYS A 80 -14.69 -8.30 8.07
C LYS A 80 -13.20 -8.06 8.12
N ASP A 81 -12.83 -6.78 8.19
CA ASP A 81 -11.47 -6.32 8.45
C ASP A 81 -10.47 -6.89 7.42
N ILE A 82 -10.92 -7.00 6.17
CA ILE A 82 -10.13 -7.54 5.08
C ILE A 82 -9.16 -6.47 4.59
N LEU A 83 -7.88 -6.83 4.55
CA LEU A 83 -6.81 -6.02 3.98
C LEU A 83 -6.32 -6.58 2.66
N PHE A 84 -6.34 -7.91 2.50
CA PHE A 84 -5.89 -8.56 1.27
C PHE A 84 -6.84 -9.69 0.87
N TYR A 85 -7.18 -9.76 -0.42
CA TYR A 85 -7.91 -10.90 -0.96
C TYR A 85 -7.32 -11.32 -2.32
N GLN A 86 -6.70 -12.50 -2.37
CA GLN A 86 -6.21 -13.09 -3.62
C GLN A 86 -6.98 -14.37 -3.97
N THR A 87 -7.45 -14.45 -5.21
CA THR A 87 -8.23 -15.59 -5.70
C THR A 87 -7.96 -15.91 -7.18
N GLY A 88 -8.66 -16.91 -7.72
CA GLY A 88 -8.56 -17.40 -9.09
C GLY A 88 -9.91 -17.62 -9.77
N LEU A 89 -10.97 -16.92 -9.39
CA LEU A 89 -12.24 -16.99 -10.11
C LEU A 89 -12.29 -16.02 -11.29
N LYS A 90 -12.96 -16.42 -12.38
CA LYS A 90 -13.32 -15.52 -13.49
C LYS A 90 -14.28 -14.41 -13.05
N HIS A 91 -15.15 -14.74 -12.09
CA HIS A 91 -16.11 -13.84 -11.47
C HIS A 91 -16.15 -14.14 -9.99
N VAL A 92 -15.91 -13.14 -9.15
CA VAL A 92 -15.99 -13.29 -7.70
C VAL A 92 -17.39 -12.82 -7.27
N PRO A 93 -18.30 -13.71 -6.86
CA PRO A 93 -19.71 -13.34 -6.67
C PRO A 93 -19.96 -12.52 -5.40
N ASP A 94 -19.20 -12.74 -4.33
CA ASP A 94 -19.55 -12.25 -2.99
C ASP A 94 -18.73 -11.03 -2.54
N ILE A 95 -18.15 -10.26 -3.48
CA ILE A 95 -17.28 -9.11 -3.15
C ILE A 95 -18.02 -8.13 -2.22
N SER A 96 -19.25 -7.76 -2.57
CA SER A 96 -20.05 -6.79 -1.82
C SER A 96 -20.55 -7.28 -0.45
N THR A 97 -20.43 -8.58 -0.16
CA THR A 97 -20.84 -9.15 1.13
C THR A 97 -19.78 -8.97 2.22
N ASN A 98 -18.57 -8.59 1.81
CA ASN A 98 -17.40 -8.46 2.66
C ASN A 98 -17.19 -7.00 3.07
N ARG A 99 -16.47 -6.79 4.18
CA ARG A 99 -16.06 -5.46 4.63
C ARG A 99 -14.54 -5.32 4.53
N TYR A 100 -14.12 -4.43 3.66
CA TYR A 100 -12.72 -4.09 3.40
C TYR A 100 -12.33 -2.85 4.20
N LEU A 101 -11.10 -2.84 4.73
CA LEU A 101 -10.55 -1.67 5.42
C LEU A 101 -10.01 -0.64 4.41
N PRO A 102 -9.94 0.65 4.75
CA PRO A 102 -9.13 1.60 3.99
C PRO A 102 -7.70 1.07 3.80
N GLY A 103 -7.20 1.15 2.57
CA GLY A 103 -5.91 0.60 2.19
C GLY A 103 -5.96 -0.84 1.70
N ALA A 104 -7.10 -1.54 1.82
CA ALA A 104 -7.23 -2.91 1.38
C ALA A 104 -7.13 -3.08 -0.14
N ILE A 105 -6.61 -4.22 -0.56
CA ILE A 105 -6.46 -4.58 -1.97
C ILE A 105 -6.94 -5.99 -2.25
N ALA A 106 -7.34 -6.25 -3.49
CA ALA A 106 -7.69 -7.59 -3.92
C ALA A 106 -7.36 -7.81 -5.39
N ASP A 107 -6.96 -9.04 -5.70
CA ASP A 107 -6.60 -9.45 -7.05
C ASP A 107 -7.20 -10.82 -7.36
N HIS A 108 -7.58 -11.02 -8.61
CA HIS A 108 -8.04 -12.32 -9.10
C HIS A 108 -7.23 -12.70 -10.34
N LEU A 109 -6.75 -13.94 -10.36
CA LEU A 109 -6.01 -14.49 -11.49
C LEU A 109 -7.03 -14.83 -12.57
N THR A 110 -7.17 -13.96 -13.56
CA THR A 110 -7.99 -14.23 -14.74
C THR A 110 -7.51 -13.40 -15.93
N SER A 111 -7.86 -13.83 -17.14
CA SER A 111 -7.47 -13.13 -18.35
C SER A 111 -8.33 -11.91 -18.66
N GLY A 112 -7.70 -10.82 -19.06
CA GLY A 112 -8.44 -9.61 -19.42
C GLY A 112 -9.14 -8.90 -18.24
N ALA A 113 -8.78 -9.18 -16.99
CA ALA A 113 -9.24 -8.42 -15.83
C ALA A 113 -8.87 -6.94 -15.92
N GLY A 114 -7.77 -6.60 -16.60
CA GLY A 114 -7.34 -5.23 -16.85
C GLY A 114 -8.01 -4.58 -18.06
N VAL A 115 -8.87 -5.27 -18.80
CA VAL A 115 -9.47 -4.74 -20.05
C VAL A 115 -10.63 -3.79 -19.74
N GLY A 116 -10.27 -2.55 -19.40
CA GLY A 116 -11.21 -1.46 -19.21
C GLY A 116 -12.13 -1.62 -17.99
N ILE A 117 -13.26 -0.91 -18.05
CA ILE A 117 -14.23 -0.76 -16.95
C ILE A 117 -15.59 -1.39 -17.28
N GLY A 118 -15.76 -2.02 -18.44
CA GLY A 118 -17.01 -2.68 -18.83
C GLY A 118 -17.37 -3.90 -17.98
N HIS A 119 -18.52 -4.52 -18.28
CA HIS A 119 -19.02 -5.71 -17.57
C HIS A 119 -18.90 -7.00 -18.38
N ASP A 120 -18.48 -6.92 -19.65
CA ASP A 120 -18.48 -8.07 -20.54
C ASP A 120 -17.34 -9.06 -20.26
N GLY A 121 -17.65 -10.34 -20.41
CA GLY A 121 -16.70 -11.44 -20.24
C GLY A 121 -16.31 -11.65 -18.78
N GLN A 122 -15.02 -11.84 -18.53
CA GLN A 122 -14.48 -12.03 -17.17
C GLN A 122 -14.54 -10.73 -16.37
N MET A 123 -14.69 -10.87 -15.05
CA MET A 123 -14.75 -9.74 -14.13
C MET A 123 -13.53 -8.82 -14.32
N LYS A 124 -13.77 -7.51 -14.38
CA LYS A 124 -12.68 -6.54 -14.43
C LYS A 124 -12.13 -6.29 -13.04
N ALA A 125 -10.83 -6.06 -12.93
CA ALA A 125 -10.17 -5.64 -11.70
C ALA A 125 -10.83 -4.36 -11.13
N PHE A 126 -11.38 -3.51 -12.00
CA PHE A 126 -12.14 -2.33 -11.61
C PHE A 126 -13.30 -2.61 -10.63
N ARG A 127 -13.93 -3.80 -10.69
CA ARG A 127 -15.05 -4.18 -9.80
C ARG A 127 -14.63 -4.24 -8.32
N TRP A 128 -13.35 -4.46 -8.05
CA TRP A 128 -12.77 -4.37 -6.71
C TRP A 128 -12.82 -2.94 -6.17
N LEU A 129 -12.48 -1.95 -6.99
CA LEU A 129 -12.48 -0.54 -6.58
C LEU A 129 -13.89 -0.05 -6.22
N GLU A 130 -14.90 -0.46 -7.00
CA GLU A 130 -16.30 -0.13 -6.70
C GLU A 130 -16.80 -0.75 -5.40
N SER A 131 -16.15 -1.82 -4.93
CA SER A 131 -16.48 -2.48 -3.68
C SER A 131 -15.70 -1.90 -2.48
N GLY A 132 -15.03 -0.76 -2.66
CA GLY A 132 -14.36 -0.03 -1.59
C GLY A 132 -12.91 -0.46 -1.34
N LEU A 133 -12.25 -1.05 -2.33
CA LEU A 133 -10.83 -1.40 -2.26
C LEU A 133 -9.98 -0.24 -2.79
N THR A 134 -8.82 -0.05 -2.17
CA THR A 134 -7.88 1.03 -2.52
C THR A 134 -7.07 0.72 -3.77
N GLY A 135 -6.91 -0.55 -4.11
CA GLY A 135 -6.24 -0.95 -5.35
C GLY A 135 -6.47 -2.40 -5.76
N SER A 136 -6.10 -2.69 -6.99
CA SER A 136 -6.18 -4.00 -7.63
C SER A 136 -5.21 -4.10 -8.81
N TYR A 137 -5.02 -5.31 -9.31
CA TYR A 137 -4.28 -5.63 -10.52
C TYR A 137 -5.08 -6.55 -11.45
N GLY A 138 -4.94 -6.34 -12.77
CA GLY A 138 -5.51 -7.24 -13.78
C GLY A 138 -4.69 -7.33 -15.05
N ALA A 139 -4.61 -8.53 -15.64
CA ALA A 139 -3.98 -8.76 -16.95
C ALA A 139 -4.85 -8.20 -18.09
N VAL A 140 -4.25 -7.59 -19.11
CA VAL A 140 -4.95 -6.97 -20.27
C VAL A 140 -5.05 -7.94 -21.45
N ILE A 141 -4.05 -8.79 -21.63
CA ILE A 141 -4.07 -9.87 -22.63
C ILE A 141 -4.17 -11.22 -21.90
N GLU A 142 -4.53 -12.29 -22.61
CA GLU A 142 -4.45 -13.65 -22.07
C GLU A 142 -2.99 -13.92 -21.65
N PRO A 143 -2.69 -13.98 -20.34
CA PRO A 143 -1.31 -13.98 -19.90
C PRO A 143 -0.67 -15.37 -19.96
N CYS A 144 -1.44 -16.43 -20.30
CA CYS A 144 -1.23 -17.77 -19.78
C CYS A 144 -1.22 -17.76 -18.23
N ASN A 145 -1.48 -18.88 -17.56
CA ASN A 145 -1.58 -18.92 -16.10
C ASN A 145 -0.22 -18.89 -15.37
N PHE A 146 0.79 -18.23 -15.98
CA PHE A 146 2.12 -18.01 -15.43
C PHE A 146 2.05 -17.11 -14.21
N THR A 147 2.60 -17.59 -13.09
CA THR A 147 2.49 -16.92 -11.80
C THR A 147 3.26 -15.61 -11.75
N GLU A 148 4.28 -15.46 -12.58
CA GLU A 148 5.19 -14.33 -12.70
C GLU A 148 4.49 -13.06 -13.22
N LYS A 149 3.36 -13.23 -13.92
CA LYS A 149 2.51 -12.16 -14.45
C LYS A 149 1.46 -11.67 -13.45
N PHE A 150 1.43 -12.20 -12.23
CA PHE A 150 0.46 -11.80 -11.21
C PHE A 150 1.17 -11.39 -9.91
N PRO A 151 0.53 -10.55 -9.07
CA PRO A 151 1.11 -10.13 -7.81
C PRO A 151 1.42 -11.34 -6.92
N ASN A 152 2.70 -11.48 -6.57
CA ASN A 152 3.17 -12.49 -5.63
C ASN A 152 2.88 -12.00 -4.20
N PRO A 153 2.00 -12.67 -3.42
CA PRO A 153 1.68 -12.25 -2.05
C PRO A 153 2.88 -12.30 -1.10
N GLN A 154 3.90 -13.14 -1.40
CA GLN A 154 5.14 -13.21 -0.61
C GLN A 154 6.02 -11.97 -0.76
N ILE A 155 5.71 -11.07 -1.70
CA ILE A 155 6.40 -9.80 -1.89
C ILE A 155 5.43 -8.65 -1.63
N LEU A 156 4.23 -8.70 -2.22
CA LEU A 156 3.22 -7.65 -2.12
C LEU A 156 2.87 -7.30 -0.66
N ILE A 157 2.48 -8.31 0.12
CA ILE A 157 2.00 -8.11 1.50
C ILE A 157 3.15 -7.63 2.40
N PRO A 158 4.35 -8.27 2.40
CA PRO A 158 5.48 -7.77 3.17
C PRO A 158 5.92 -6.35 2.78
N SER A 159 6.01 -6.03 1.48
CA SER A 159 6.39 -4.69 1.03
C SER A 159 5.41 -3.63 1.52
N TYR A 160 4.11 -3.87 1.36
CA TYR A 160 3.09 -2.90 1.73
C TYR A 160 2.99 -2.71 3.24
N THR A 161 3.07 -3.80 4.02
CA THR A 161 3.08 -3.75 5.49
C THR A 161 4.39 -3.24 6.09
N ALA A 162 5.50 -3.29 5.34
CA ALA A 162 6.75 -2.62 5.69
C ALA A 162 6.74 -1.11 5.37
N GLY A 163 5.63 -0.60 4.83
CA GLY A 163 5.41 0.82 4.59
C GLY A 163 5.87 1.34 3.24
N ASP A 164 6.00 0.47 2.24
CA ASP A 164 6.01 0.94 0.86
C ASP A 164 4.63 1.52 0.50
N SER A 165 4.58 2.51 -0.39
CA SER A 165 3.33 2.93 -1.01
C SER A 165 2.72 1.79 -1.83
N LEU A 166 1.42 1.85 -2.08
CA LEU A 166 0.73 0.77 -2.77
C LEU A 166 1.33 0.48 -4.16
N ILE A 167 1.71 1.52 -4.90
CA ILE A 167 2.34 1.33 -6.21
C ILE A 167 3.72 0.68 -6.12
N GLU A 168 4.53 1.03 -5.12
CA GLU A 168 5.85 0.41 -4.91
C GLU A 168 5.70 -1.08 -4.56
N ALA A 169 4.75 -1.41 -3.67
CA ALA A 169 4.50 -2.80 -3.29
C ALA A 169 4.03 -3.64 -4.49
N TYR A 170 3.13 -3.10 -5.32
CA TYR A 170 2.70 -3.77 -6.55
C TYR A 170 3.83 -3.97 -7.55
N TRP A 171 4.62 -2.92 -7.84
CA TRP A 171 5.75 -3.01 -8.77
C TRP A 171 6.79 -4.04 -8.35
N LYS A 172 7.05 -4.19 -7.05
CA LYS A 172 7.96 -5.22 -6.53
C LYS A 172 7.38 -6.63 -6.67
N SER A 173 6.05 -6.76 -6.64
CA SER A 173 5.38 -8.06 -6.55
C SER A 173 5.10 -8.76 -7.88
N VAL A 174 5.18 -8.06 -9.01
CA VAL A 174 4.91 -8.62 -10.34
C VAL A 174 6.21 -8.69 -11.14
N GLN A 175 6.69 -9.90 -11.41
CA GLN A 175 7.95 -10.10 -12.12
C GLN A 175 7.86 -9.74 -13.60
N GLN A 176 6.69 -9.98 -14.22
CA GLN A 176 6.43 -9.71 -15.64
C GLN A 176 5.23 -8.76 -15.80
N PRO A 177 5.38 -7.45 -15.50
CA PRO A 177 4.25 -6.52 -15.46
C PRO A 177 3.75 -6.05 -16.82
N GLY A 178 4.46 -6.36 -17.92
CA GLY A 178 4.21 -5.79 -19.26
C GLY A 178 2.82 -6.07 -19.84
N GLU A 179 2.10 -7.06 -19.31
CA GLU A 179 0.78 -7.47 -19.78
C GLU A 179 -0.36 -7.18 -18.79
N GLY A 180 -0.12 -6.37 -17.75
CA GLY A 180 -1.14 -6.03 -16.78
C GLY A 180 -1.12 -4.59 -16.32
N LEU A 181 -2.18 -4.25 -15.59
CA LEU A 181 -2.44 -2.89 -15.14
C LEU A 181 -2.62 -2.86 -13.63
N PHE A 182 -1.83 -2.00 -12.99
CA PHE A 182 -2.06 -1.58 -11.62
C PHE A 182 -3.13 -0.48 -11.61
N ILE A 183 -4.20 -0.68 -10.85
CA ILE A 183 -5.27 0.30 -10.69
C ILE A 183 -5.49 0.61 -9.21
N GLY A 184 -5.89 1.83 -8.88
CA GLY A 184 -6.10 2.26 -7.50
C GLY A 184 -5.46 3.60 -7.18
N GLU A 185 -5.45 3.91 -5.89
CA GLU A 185 -4.75 5.07 -5.34
C GLU A 185 -3.28 4.69 -5.08
N PRO A 186 -2.31 5.28 -5.83
CA PRO A 186 -0.92 4.84 -5.79
C PRO A 186 -0.18 5.14 -4.49
N LEU A 187 -0.53 6.21 -3.79
CA LEU A 187 0.23 6.72 -2.65
C LEU A 187 -0.21 6.14 -1.31
N ALA A 188 -1.30 5.39 -1.28
CA ALA A 188 -1.85 4.76 -0.09
C ALA A 188 -0.73 4.01 0.65
N ARG A 189 -0.59 4.29 1.94
CA ARG A 189 0.49 3.77 2.78
C ARG A 189 0.00 3.56 4.22
N PRO A 190 -0.77 2.49 4.48
CA PRO A 190 -1.40 2.27 5.77
C PRO A 190 -0.40 2.08 6.92
N TRP A 191 0.72 1.41 6.63
CA TRP A 191 1.80 1.13 7.58
C TRP A 191 3.02 2.02 7.32
N SER A 192 2.85 3.34 7.39
CA SER A 192 3.89 4.32 7.10
C SER A 192 5.23 4.06 7.79
N LYS A 193 6.33 4.46 7.14
CA LYS A 193 7.68 4.45 7.72
C LYS A 193 7.99 5.71 8.55
N THR A 194 7.07 6.68 8.52
CA THR A 194 7.17 7.98 9.21
C THR A 194 5.90 8.23 10.01
N ILE A 195 6.04 8.38 11.32
CA ILE A 195 4.95 8.65 12.28
C ILE A 195 5.09 10.09 12.77
N LEU A 196 3.98 10.82 12.73
CA LEU A 196 3.86 12.19 13.23
C LEU A 196 3.03 12.20 14.51
N THR A 197 3.58 12.72 15.59
CA THR A 197 2.84 12.89 16.86
C THR A 197 3.06 14.29 17.42
N PHE A 198 2.06 14.82 18.13
CA PHE A 198 2.21 16.06 18.89
C PHE A 198 2.25 15.75 20.39
N GLN A 199 3.26 16.29 21.08
CA GLN A 199 3.34 16.31 22.53
C GLN A 199 3.31 17.78 22.99
N GLY A 200 2.15 18.24 23.45
CA GLY A 200 1.91 19.67 23.68
C GLY A 200 2.05 20.47 22.38
N ARG A 201 3.01 21.38 22.32
CA ARG A 201 3.33 22.18 21.11
C ARG A 201 4.51 21.64 20.31
N THR A 202 5.04 20.47 20.67
CA THR A 202 6.19 19.86 19.99
C THR A 202 5.69 18.83 18.99
N LEU A 203 6.03 19.03 17.71
CA LEU A 203 5.87 18.00 16.68
C LEU A 203 7.04 17.03 16.80
N ILE A 204 6.73 15.74 16.91
CA ILE A 204 7.70 14.65 16.92
C ILE A 204 7.50 13.83 15.65
N ILE A 205 8.55 13.77 14.84
CA ILE A 205 8.63 12.98 13.61
C ILE A 205 9.51 11.77 13.93
N SER A 206 8.92 10.57 13.99
CA SER A 206 9.66 9.32 14.15
C SER A 206 9.70 8.60 12.81
N THR A 207 10.89 8.38 12.25
CA THR A 207 11.04 7.83 10.89
C THR A 207 12.19 6.86 10.77
N ILE A 208 12.03 5.86 9.91
CA ILE A 208 13.09 4.96 9.45
C ILE A 208 13.53 5.25 8.00
N GLU A 209 12.98 6.30 7.38
CA GLU A 209 13.29 6.68 5.98
C GLU A 209 14.57 7.53 5.86
N LEU A 210 15.07 8.05 6.97
CA LEU A 210 16.22 8.94 7.02
C LEU A 210 17.46 8.19 7.53
N ASP A 211 18.60 8.43 6.86
CA ASP A 211 19.91 7.92 7.25
C ASP A 211 20.41 8.68 8.48
N THR A 212 20.62 7.97 9.57
CA THR A 212 21.04 8.55 10.86
C THR A 212 22.44 9.17 10.83
N ASN A 213 23.24 8.91 9.80
CA ASN A 213 24.57 9.49 9.61
C ASN A 213 24.56 10.77 8.77
N GLN A 214 23.39 11.24 8.32
CA GLN A 214 23.27 12.44 7.49
C GLN A 214 22.79 13.64 8.30
N ASN A 215 23.23 14.82 7.86
CA ASN A 215 22.68 16.08 8.34
C ASN A 215 21.47 16.48 7.50
N TYR A 216 20.40 16.88 8.17
CA TYR A 216 19.17 17.30 7.52
C TYR A 216 18.87 18.76 7.81
N LEU A 217 18.34 19.45 6.79
CA LEU A 217 17.72 20.74 6.90
C LEU A 217 16.20 20.52 7.05
N ILE A 218 15.60 21.16 8.05
CA ILE A 218 14.16 21.11 8.27
C ILE A 218 13.59 22.48 7.98
N GLU A 219 12.65 22.54 7.06
CA GLU A 219 12.01 23.77 6.64
C GLU A 219 10.52 23.70 6.89
N GLU A 220 9.92 24.86 7.10
CA GLU A 220 8.49 25.00 7.34
C GLU A 220 7.86 26.08 6.47
N ARG A 221 6.54 25.98 6.26
CA ARG A 221 5.70 27.01 5.63
C ARG A 221 4.25 26.92 6.10
N THR A 222 3.54 28.05 6.10
CA THR A 222 2.16 28.11 6.61
C THR A 222 1.13 27.78 5.54
N SER A 223 1.46 28.01 4.27
CA SER A 223 0.61 27.72 3.11
C SER A 223 1.40 27.11 1.95
N PRO A 224 0.74 26.42 1.00
CA PRO A 224 1.42 25.85 -0.18
C PRO A 224 2.10 26.87 -1.10
N ASP A 225 1.68 28.14 -1.06
CA ASP A 225 2.19 29.19 -1.94
C ASP A 225 3.37 29.96 -1.33
N GLU A 226 3.62 29.76 -0.04
CA GLU A 226 4.76 30.38 0.66
C GLU A 226 6.08 29.67 0.36
N LYS A 227 7.17 30.46 0.34
CA LYS A 227 8.53 29.94 0.31
C LYS A 227 8.84 29.18 1.60
N TRP A 228 9.55 28.07 1.45
CA TRP A 228 10.15 27.33 2.55
C TRP A 228 11.14 28.22 3.31
N ARG A 229 11.12 28.11 4.64
CA ARG A 229 12.08 28.78 5.53
C ARG A 229 12.62 27.74 6.50
N GLU A 230 13.91 27.82 6.85
CA GLU A 230 14.48 26.95 7.87
C GLU A 230 13.69 27.09 9.18
N THR A 231 13.36 25.96 9.79
CA THR A 231 12.48 25.90 10.96
C THR A 231 13.19 26.62 12.11
N PRO A 232 12.64 27.75 12.59
CA PRO A 232 13.33 28.59 13.55
C PRO A 232 13.04 28.06 14.94
N ASN A 233 13.78 27.06 15.42
CA ASN A 233 13.85 26.66 16.83
C ASN A 233 14.89 25.56 17.03
N ASN A 234 15.21 25.27 18.31
CA ASN A 234 16.05 24.17 18.81
C ASN A 234 15.56 22.78 18.39
N VAL A 235 15.53 22.49 17.09
CA VAL A 235 15.23 21.18 16.53
C VAL A 235 16.27 20.23 17.08
N THR A 236 15.80 19.16 17.73
CA THR A 236 16.68 18.11 18.24
C THR A 236 16.35 16.81 17.53
N ALA A 237 17.37 16.04 17.20
CA ALA A 237 17.22 14.71 16.63
C ALA A 237 17.89 13.69 17.55
N LYS A 238 17.24 12.56 17.77
CA LYS A 238 17.77 11.45 18.58
C LYS A 238 17.51 10.14 17.85
N ILE A 239 18.48 9.24 17.93
CA ILE A 239 18.30 7.86 17.44
C ILE A 239 17.69 7.06 18.59
N LYS A 240 16.55 6.41 18.34
CA LYS A 240 15.94 5.45 19.26
C LYS A 240 15.71 4.13 18.56
N LYS A 241 16.41 3.08 19.04
CA LYS A 241 16.46 1.77 18.38
C LYS A 241 16.91 1.94 16.93
N ASN A 242 15.98 1.92 15.97
CA ASN A 242 16.22 2.10 14.53
C ASN A 242 15.46 3.29 13.93
N HIS A 243 14.85 4.14 14.75
CA HIS A 243 14.13 5.33 14.31
C HIS A 243 14.95 6.58 14.59
N LEU A 244 14.94 7.51 13.63
CA LEU A 244 15.30 8.89 13.87
C LEU A 244 14.07 9.63 14.40
N GLU A 245 14.14 10.09 15.64
CA GLU A 245 13.13 10.97 16.24
C GLU A 245 13.60 12.42 16.14
N ILE A 246 12.87 13.23 15.40
CA ILE A 246 13.08 14.66 15.24
C ILE A 246 12.00 15.38 16.05
N HIS A 247 12.43 16.27 16.94
CA HIS A 247 11.57 17.08 17.78
C HIS A 247 11.63 18.53 17.31
N ILE A 248 10.48 19.06 16.90
CA ILE A 248 10.28 20.44 16.47
C ILE A 248 9.42 21.14 17.53
N PRO A 249 10.02 21.84 18.50
CA PRO A 249 9.26 22.52 19.55
C PRO A 249 8.51 23.73 18.98
N ASN A 250 7.36 24.04 19.57
CA ASN A 250 6.47 25.13 19.15
C ASN A 250 6.09 25.07 17.65
N ALA A 251 5.91 23.87 17.11
CA ALA A 251 5.51 23.64 15.73
C ALA A 251 4.12 24.24 15.46
N LYS A 252 4.07 25.28 14.63
CA LYS A 252 2.84 26.01 14.26
C LYS A 252 2.57 26.02 12.76
N ALA A 253 3.55 25.66 11.94
CA ALA A 253 3.40 25.63 10.50
C ALA A 253 2.49 24.47 10.07
N LYS A 254 1.88 24.60 8.89
CA LYS A 254 1.01 23.55 8.33
C LYS A 254 1.81 22.49 7.57
N LEU A 255 2.97 22.87 7.05
CA LEU A 255 3.78 22.02 6.19
C LEU A 255 5.23 22.06 6.65
N TYR A 256 5.83 20.88 6.75
CA TYR A 256 7.23 20.66 7.07
C TYR A 256 7.88 19.86 5.95
N ARG A 257 9.14 20.17 5.63
CA ARG A 257 9.98 19.42 4.70
C ARG A 257 11.30 19.11 5.36
N ILE A 258 11.78 17.89 5.16
CA ILE A 258 13.12 17.47 5.57
C ILE A 258 13.92 17.22 4.29
N SER A 259 15.07 17.88 4.16
CA SER A 259 15.97 17.74 3.01
C SER A 259 17.39 17.44 3.48
N LYS A 260 18.19 16.74 2.68
CA LYS A 260 19.61 16.55 2.99
C LYS A 260 20.31 17.91 2.97
N LYS A 261 21.06 18.25 4.01
CA LYS A 261 21.84 19.49 4.04
C LYS A 261 23.00 19.34 3.03
N PRO A 262 23.14 20.23 2.04
CA PRO A 262 24.28 20.16 1.14
C PRO A 262 25.58 20.31 1.93
N PHE A 263 26.59 19.50 1.58
CA PHE A 263 27.95 19.66 2.11
C PHE A 263 28.48 21.01 1.64
N TYR A 264 28.50 22.00 2.53
CA TYR A 264 29.28 23.22 2.31
C TYR A 264 30.68 22.99 2.85
N PHE A 265 31.69 22.94 1.97
CA PHE A 265 33.06 23.23 2.38
C PHE A 265 33.11 24.71 2.75
N GLY A 266 32.87 25.03 4.02
CA GLY A 266 33.17 26.36 4.54
C GLY A 266 34.68 26.53 4.55
N ILE A 267 35.20 27.49 3.79
CA ILE A 267 36.55 28.00 4.00
C ILE A 267 36.55 28.63 5.40
N MET A 268 37.10 27.93 6.38
CA MET A 268 37.35 28.50 7.70
C MET A 268 38.51 29.49 7.56
N ARG A 269 38.21 30.80 7.52
CA ARG A 269 39.22 31.81 7.84
C ARG A 269 39.49 31.72 9.34
N LEU A 270 40.68 31.26 9.69
CA LEU A 270 41.17 31.37 11.06
C LEU A 270 41.32 32.86 11.41
N PRO A 271 41.05 33.26 12.67
CA PRO A 271 41.35 34.62 13.13
C PRO A 271 42.84 34.89 12.97
N GLU A 272 43.18 36.10 12.52
CA GLU A 272 44.56 36.63 12.53
C GLU A 272 45.08 36.82 13.95
#